data_AF-A0A1Q6YQG5-F1
#
_entry.id   AF-A0A1Q6YQG5-F1
#
_cell.length_a   1.000
_cell.length_b   1.000
_cell.length_c   1.000
_cell.angle_alpha   90.00
_cell.angle_beta   90.00
_cell.angle_gamma   90.00
#
_symmetry.space_group_name_H-M   'P 1'
#
loop_
_entity.id
_entity.type
_entity.pdbx_description
1 polymer ?
#
loop_
_entity_poly.entity_id
_entity_poly.type
_entity_poly.pdbx_seq_one_letter_code
_entity_poly.pdbx_strand_id
1 'polypeptide(L)'
;MAFVRRKGNSLYLVHNVRRGGKVRQLHLARLGARARITDDVVREVSKKHPFVELDWKALREQLNGQVDLANPNSPAVQKLVSSLRALNLELADIVPPLLRISESPVVARELLVQLQLLHSTIQVKLDQFGRVRGRFGNVSPSARAH
;
A
#
# COMPACT_ATOMS: atom_id res chain seq x y z
N MET A 1 16.18 19.11 -2.92
CA MET A 1 15.66 17.82 -3.41
C MET A 1 14.94 17.11 -2.28
N ALA A 2 13.73 16.60 -2.53
CA ALA A 2 12.94 15.85 -1.55
C ALA A 2 13.07 14.35 -1.76
N PHE A 3 13.03 13.60 -0.66
CA PHE A 3 13.12 12.14 -0.65
C PHE A 3 12.47 11.58 0.61
N VAL A 4 12.28 10.26 0.67
CA VAL A 4 11.73 9.58 1.84
C VAL A 4 12.84 9.03 2.71
N ARG A 5 12.73 9.29 4.02
CA ARG A 5 13.62 8.77 5.04
C ARG A 5 12.85 7.88 6.00
N ARG A 6 13.40 6.70 6.31
CA ARG A 6 12.88 5.82 7.36
C ARG A 6 13.41 6.26 8.73
N LYS A 7 12.52 6.38 9.71
CA LYS A 7 12.87 6.56 11.12
C LYS A 7 11.96 5.65 11.95
N GLY A 8 12.54 4.58 12.50
CA GLY A 8 11.81 3.50 13.16
C GLY A 8 10.87 2.77 12.19
N ASN A 9 9.62 2.55 12.61
CA ASN A 9 8.56 1.93 11.80
C ASN A 9 7.76 2.92 10.94
N SER A 10 8.27 4.14 10.75
CA SER A 10 7.60 5.18 9.96
C SER A 10 8.52 5.78 8.92
N LEU A 11 7.92 6.13 7.79
CA LEU A 11 8.54 6.83 6.67
C LEU A 11 8.16 8.30 6.75
N TYR A 12 9.11 9.17 6.41
CA TYR A 12 8.96 10.63 6.46
C TYR A 12 9.37 11.21 5.12
N LEU A 13 8.59 12.17 4.62
CA LEU A 13 9.00 13.00 3.50
C LEU A 13 9.90 14.11 4.03
N VAL A 14 11.11 14.22 3.50
CA VAL A 14 12.11 15.23 3.89
C VAL A 14 12.62 15.98 2.68
N HIS A 15 13.04 17.24 2.86
CA HIS A 15 13.65 18.06 1.83
C HIS A 15 14.96 18.67 2.34
N ASN A 16 16.03 18.56 1.55
CA ASN A 16 17.29 19.22 1.87
C ASN A 16 17.23 20.72 1.53
N VAL A 17 17.35 21.57 2.53
CA VAL A 17 17.42 23.03 2.40
C VAL A 17 18.83 23.52 2.74
N ARG A 18 19.32 24.56 2.05
CA ARG A 18 20.57 25.25 2.40
C ARG A 18 20.27 26.47 3.25
N ARG A 19 20.87 26.58 4.43
CA ARG A 19 20.75 27.76 5.30
C ARG A 19 22.13 28.11 5.86
N GLY A 20 22.65 29.28 5.51
CA GLY A 20 23.95 29.78 5.99
C GLY A 20 25.12 28.85 5.65
N GLY A 21 25.20 28.39 4.39
CA GLY A 21 26.28 27.51 3.92
C GLY A 21 26.20 26.04 4.34
N LYS A 22 25.27 25.66 5.24
CA LYS A 22 25.07 24.27 5.69
C LYS A 22 23.80 23.66 5.09
N VAL A 23 23.85 22.39 4.74
CA VAL A 23 22.67 21.59 4.33
C VAL A 23 21.94 21.12 5.58
N ARG A 24 20.64 21.41 5.67
CA ARG A 24 19.75 20.93 6.74
C ARG A 24 18.59 20.15 6.14
N GLN A 25 18.10 19.16 6.87
CA GLN A 25 16.93 18.38 6.49
C GLN A 25 15.68 18.99 7.09
N LEU A 26 14.76 19.42 6.24
CA LEU A 26 13.43 19.85 6.64
C LEU A 26 12.48 18.63 6.58
N HIS A 27 11.78 18.37 7.69
CA HIS A 27 10.76 17.33 7.74
C HIS A 27 9.45 17.91 7.23
N LEU A 28 8.93 17.38 6.13
CA LEU A 28 7.74 17.88 5.46
C LEU A 28 6.47 17.18 5.95
N ALA A 29 6.49 15.84 6.02
CA ALA A 29 5.34 15.05 6.45
C ALA A 29 5.76 13.68 6.99
N ARG A 30 4.92 13.10 7.85
CA ARG A 30 5.00 11.68 8.26
C ARG A 30 4.08 10.87 7.34
N LEU A 31 4.64 9.90 6.63
CA LEU A 31 3.92 9.06 5.66
C LEU A 31 3.42 7.72 6.25
N GLY A 32 3.80 7.41 7.50
CA GLY A 32 3.39 6.16 8.16
C GLY A 32 4.20 4.94 7.71
N ALA A 33 3.61 3.75 7.79
CA ALA A 33 4.32 2.47 7.54
C ALA A 33 4.58 2.18 6.05
N ARG A 34 3.80 2.77 5.15
CA ARG A 34 3.97 2.67 3.70
C ARG A 34 4.00 4.08 3.14
N ALA A 35 5.13 4.46 2.54
CA ALA A 35 5.27 5.80 1.96
C ALA A 35 4.31 5.93 0.79
N ARG A 36 3.22 6.67 0.99
CA ARG A 36 2.27 7.05 -0.06
C ARG A 36 2.05 8.55 0.02
N ILE A 37 2.13 9.22 -1.14
CA ILE A 37 1.82 10.63 -1.24
C ILE A 37 0.33 10.74 -1.62
N THR A 38 -0.53 10.94 -0.61
CA THR A 38 -1.96 11.20 -0.80
C THR A 38 -2.22 12.68 -1.08
N ASP A 39 -3.44 13.04 -1.51
CA ASP A 39 -3.82 14.44 -1.70
C ASP A 39 -3.80 15.22 -0.37
N ASP A 40 -4.10 14.56 0.74
CA ASP A 40 -4.01 15.17 2.07
C ASP A 40 -2.58 15.53 2.44
N VAL A 41 -1.61 14.64 2.15
CA VAL A 41 -0.17 14.92 2.36
C VAL A 41 0.27 16.11 1.50
N VAL A 42 -0.16 16.17 0.23
CA VAL A 42 0.16 17.30 -0.64
C VAL A 42 -0.39 18.60 -0.06
N ARG A 43 -1.66 18.61 0.33
CA ARG A 43 -2.32 19.79 0.90
C ARG A 43 -1.66 20.24 2.20
N GLU A 44 -1.36 19.31 3.09
CA GLU A 44 -0.72 19.58 4.37
C GLU A 44 0.68 20.18 4.19
N VAL A 45 1.50 19.58 3.31
CA VAL A 45 2.85 20.05 3.05
C VAL A 45 2.83 21.41 2.36
N SER A 46 1.99 21.61 1.33
CA SER A 46 1.86 22.90 0.66
C SER A 46 1.40 24.01 1.59
N LYS A 47 0.55 23.70 2.59
CA LYS A 47 0.11 24.66 3.61
C LYS A 47 1.20 24.97 4.63
N LYS A 48 1.93 23.96 5.13
CA LYS A 48 2.96 24.13 6.18
C LYS A 48 4.30 24.63 5.65
N HIS A 49 4.59 24.34 4.38
CA HIS A 49 5.86 24.62 3.73
C HIS A 49 5.64 25.26 2.35
N PRO A 50 4.96 26.42 2.26
CA PRO A 50 4.60 27.04 0.98
C PRO A 50 5.82 27.46 0.13
N PHE A 51 6.99 27.62 0.77
CA PHE A 51 8.25 27.98 0.13
C PHE A 51 9.02 26.79 -0.46
N VAL A 52 8.52 25.56 -0.31
CA VAL A 52 9.17 24.35 -0.83
C VAL A 52 8.45 23.91 -2.09
N GLU A 53 9.07 24.13 -3.24
CA GLU A 53 8.59 23.58 -4.50
C GLU A 53 8.95 22.09 -4.59
N LEU A 54 7.93 21.26 -4.79
CA LEU A 54 8.05 19.82 -4.88
C LEU A 54 7.38 19.35 -6.16
N ASP A 55 8.08 18.55 -6.96
CA ASP A 55 7.46 17.81 -8.05
C ASP A 55 6.68 16.62 -7.45
N TRP A 56 5.41 16.88 -7.15
CA TRP A 56 4.50 15.90 -6.59
C TRP A 56 4.25 14.72 -7.52
N LYS A 57 4.33 14.94 -8.84
CA LYS A 57 4.13 13.88 -9.83
C LYS A 57 5.31 12.92 -9.79
N ALA A 58 6.54 13.43 -9.89
CA ALA A 58 7.74 12.62 -9.80
C ALA A 58 7.86 11.89 -8.44
N LEU A 59 7.54 12.56 -7.33
CA LEU A 59 7.55 11.93 -6.00
C LEU A 59 6.51 10.80 -5.88
N ARG A 60 5.32 10.97 -6.48
CA ARG A 60 4.29 9.92 -6.52
C ARG A 60 4.76 8.72 -7.33
N GLU A 61 5.36 8.94 -8.49
CA GLU A 61 5.89 7.86 -9.35
C GLU A 61 7.02 7.10 -8.65
N GLN A 62 7.97 7.82 -8.05
CA GLN A 62 9.10 7.22 -7.34
C GLN A 62 8.66 6.39 -6.13
N LEU A 63 7.67 6.85 -5.37
CA LEU A 63 7.26 6.17 -4.13
C LEU A 63 6.19 5.09 -4.34
N ASN A 64 5.31 5.26 -5.33
CA ASN A 64 4.28 4.26 -5.62
C ASN A 64 4.80 3.13 -6.51
N GLY A 65 5.88 3.34 -7.29
CA GLY A 65 6.47 2.34 -8.18
C GLY A 65 7.42 1.33 -7.52
N GLN A 66 7.72 1.47 -6.23
CA GLN A 66 8.80 0.71 -5.56
C GLN A 66 8.44 -0.70 -5.06
N VAL A 67 7.22 -1.19 -5.31
CA VAL A 67 6.86 -2.55 -4.90
C VAL A 67 7.17 -3.50 -6.05
N ASP A 68 8.36 -4.12 -5.99
CA ASP A 68 8.70 -5.23 -6.88
C ASP A 68 7.78 -6.42 -6.56
N LEU A 69 6.64 -6.48 -7.26
CA LEU A 69 5.69 -7.58 -7.22
C LEU A 69 5.95 -8.60 -8.33
N ALA A 70 6.95 -8.36 -9.19
CA ALA A 70 7.32 -9.27 -10.27
C ALA A 70 8.20 -10.41 -9.77
N ASN A 71 9.06 -10.14 -8.77
CA ASN A 71 9.87 -11.16 -8.13
C ASN A 71 9.12 -11.83 -6.96
N PRO A 72 8.80 -13.14 -7.02
CA PRO A 72 8.10 -13.84 -5.94
C PRO A 72 8.90 -13.92 -4.63
N ASN A 73 10.22 -13.80 -4.70
CA ASN A 73 11.11 -13.80 -3.54
C ASN A 73 11.37 -12.37 -3.01
N SER A 74 10.73 -11.35 -3.58
CA SER A 74 10.94 -9.99 -3.10
C SER A 74 10.42 -9.86 -1.65
N PRO A 75 11.08 -9.05 -0.80
CA PRO A 75 10.59 -8.78 0.55
C PRO A 75 9.16 -8.24 0.57
N ALA A 76 8.74 -7.55 -0.49
CA ALA A 76 7.39 -7.03 -0.63
C ALA A 76 6.35 -8.13 -0.82
N VAL A 77 6.62 -9.11 -1.71
CA VAL A 77 5.74 -10.27 -1.91
C VAL A 77 5.68 -11.13 -0.65
N GLN A 78 6.84 -11.39 -0.03
CA GLN A 78 6.89 -12.17 1.22
C GLN A 78 6.10 -11.50 2.35
N LYS A 79 6.20 -10.17 2.50
CA LYS A 79 5.41 -9.40 3.46
C LYS A 79 3.91 -9.43 3.14
N LEU A 80 3.53 -9.38 1.86
CA LEU A 80 2.13 -9.49 1.47
C LEU A 80 1.56 -10.86 1.86
N VAL A 81 2.29 -11.93 1.54
CA VAL A 81 1.89 -13.31 1.89
C VAL A 81 1.75 -13.49 3.40
N SER A 82 2.71 -13.01 4.19
CA SER A 82 2.62 -13.13 5.65
C SER A 82 1.45 -12.31 6.24
N SER A 83 1.22 -11.11 5.71
CA SER A 83 0.09 -10.27 6.14
C SER A 83 -1.27 -10.91 5.81
N LEU A 84 -1.40 -11.56 4.64
CA LEU A 84 -2.61 -12.28 4.27
C LEU A 84 -2.85 -13.50 5.18
N ARG A 85 -1.80 -14.24 5.54
CA ARG A 85 -1.92 -15.35 6.50
C ARG A 85 -2.38 -14.87 7.88
N ALA A 86 -1.76 -13.80 8.38
CA ALA A 86 -2.14 -13.21 9.67
C ALA A 86 -3.60 -12.76 9.67
N LEU A 87 -4.01 -12.00 8.65
CA LEU A 87 -5.40 -11.57 8.50
C LEU A 87 -6.37 -12.76 8.44
N ASN A 88 -6.03 -13.83 7.72
CA ASN A 88 -6.90 -15.00 7.63
C ASN A 88 -7.08 -15.70 8.99
N LEU A 89 -6.04 -15.74 9.83
CA LEU A 89 -6.15 -16.25 11.20
C LEU A 89 -7.00 -15.32 12.07
N GLU A 90 -6.74 -14.00 12.04
CA GLU A 90 -7.52 -13.01 12.80
C GLU A 90 -9.01 -13.03 12.42
N LEU A 91 -9.33 -13.21 11.14
CA LEU A 91 -10.72 -13.35 10.68
C LEU A 91 -11.36 -14.67 11.12
N ALA A 92 -10.59 -15.76 11.20
CA ALA A 92 -11.09 -17.04 11.69
C ALA A 92 -11.48 -16.99 13.18
N ASP A 93 -10.80 -16.13 13.95
CA ASP A 93 -11.10 -15.88 15.36
C ASP A 93 -12.33 -14.96 15.57
N ILE A 94 -12.89 -14.37 14.50
CA ILE A 94 -14.13 -13.58 14.59
C ILE A 94 -15.32 -14.53 14.78
N VAL A 95 -15.78 -14.63 16.02
CA VAL A 95 -16.97 -15.40 16.38
C VAL A 95 -18.20 -14.48 16.29
N PRO A 96 -19.16 -14.71 15.37
CA PRO A 96 -20.32 -13.84 15.17
C PRO A 96 -21.18 -13.58 16.43
N PRO A 97 -21.34 -14.55 17.37
CA PRO A 97 -21.92 -14.29 18.68
C PRO A 97 -21.26 -13.16 19.49
N LEU A 98 -19.94 -12.98 19.40
CA LEU A 98 -19.22 -11.93 20.13
C LEU A 98 -19.49 -10.53 19.55
N LEU A 99 -19.74 -10.45 18.23
CA LEU A 99 -20.13 -9.19 17.57
C LEU A 99 -21.54 -8.72 17.98
N ARG A 100 -22.42 -9.64 18.40
CA ARG A 100 -23.73 -9.31 18.97
C ARG A 100 -23.66 -8.83 20.41
N ILE A 101 -22.56 -9.12 21.12
CA ILE A 101 -22.33 -8.77 22.53
C ILE A 101 -21.55 -7.44 22.66
N SER A 102 -20.92 -6.96 21.57
CA SER A 102 -20.27 -5.66 21.55
C SER A 102 -21.30 -4.52 21.67
N GLU A 103 -21.19 -3.72 22.74
CA GLU A 103 -22.10 -2.63 23.12
C GLU A 103 -22.19 -1.47 22.09
N SER A 104 -21.40 -1.50 21.01
CA SER A 104 -21.39 -0.45 20.00
C SER A 104 -21.91 -0.95 18.64
N PRO A 105 -23.19 -0.71 18.30
CA PRO A 105 -23.74 -1.05 16.98
C PRO A 105 -23.01 -0.32 15.83
N VAL A 106 -22.35 0.80 16.12
CA VAL A 106 -21.52 1.56 15.15
C VAL A 106 -20.28 0.76 14.77
N VAL A 107 -19.57 0.18 15.74
CA VAL A 107 -18.35 -0.61 15.49
C VAL A 107 -18.69 -1.90 14.74
N ALA A 108 -19.77 -2.57 15.10
CA ALA A 108 -20.24 -3.77 14.39
C ALA A 108 -20.58 -3.46 12.92
N ARG A 109 -21.24 -2.32 12.68
CA ARG A 109 -21.57 -1.88 11.31
C ARG A 109 -20.33 -1.51 10.50
N GLU A 110 -19.39 -0.79 11.10
CA GLU A 110 -18.12 -0.47 10.45
C GLU A 110 -17.34 -1.74 10.10
N LEU A 111 -17.22 -2.69 11.03
CA LEU A 111 -16.57 -3.97 10.77
C LEU A 111 -17.22 -4.72 9.60
N LEU A 112 -18.56 -4.76 9.57
CA LEU A 112 -19.29 -5.40 8.47
C LEU A 112 -18.99 -4.74 7.12
N VAL A 113 -18.98 -3.40 7.06
CA VAL A 113 -18.63 -2.66 5.83
C VAL A 113 -17.20 -2.95 5.39
N GLN A 114 -16.25 -2.97 6.33
CA GLN A 114 -14.85 -3.27 6.03
C GLN A 114 -14.68 -4.71 5.51
N LEU A 115 -15.39 -5.69 6.09
CA LEU A 115 -15.38 -7.08 5.62
C LEU A 115 -15.97 -7.20 4.21
N GLN A 116 -17.05 -6.48 3.90
CA GLN A 116 -17.63 -6.45 2.55
C GLN A 116 -16.67 -5.85 1.52
N LEU A 117 -16.02 -4.72 1.85
CA LEU A 117 -15.02 -4.09 0.98
C LEU A 117 -13.81 -5.00 0.73
N LEU A 118 -13.35 -5.69 1.78
CA LEU A 118 -12.28 -6.66 1.69
C LEU A 118 -12.67 -7.81 0.75
N HIS A 119 -13.87 -8.38 0.91
CA HIS A 119 -14.38 -9.45 0.05
C HIS A 119 -14.42 -9.04 -1.43
N SER A 120 -14.99 -7.87 -1.76
CA SER A 120 -15.03 -7.38 -3.14
C SER A 120 -13.64 -7.16 -3.73
N THR A 121 -12.71 -6.64 -2.93
CA THR A 121 -11.31 -6.44 -3.36
C THR A 121 -10.63 -7.78 -3.64
N ILE A 122 -10.82 -8.78 -2.79
CA ILE A 122 -10.28 -10.13 -2.97
C ILE A 122 -10.87 -10.77 -4.24
N GLN A 123 -12.18 -10.70 -4.45
CA GLN A 123 -12.82 -11.24 -5.66
C GLN A 123 -12.21 -10.67 -6.94
N VAL A 124 -12.10 -9.34 -7.04
CA VAL A 124 -11.47 -8.68 -8.19
C VAL A 124 -10.03 -9.15 -8.40
N LYS A 125 -9.27 -9.38 -7.33
CA LYS A 125 -7.90 -9.90 -7.44
C LYS A 125 -7.87 -11.35 -7.88
N LEU A 126 -8.70 -12.22 -7.33
CA LEU A 126 -8.82 -13.61 -7.76
C LEU A 126 -9.20 -13.71 -9.24
N ASP A 127 -10.13 -12.88 -9.72
CA ASP A 127 -10.49 -12.80 -11.13
C ASP A 127 -9.30 -12.38 -12.00
N GLN A 128 -8.53 -11.38 -11.56
CA GLN A 128 -7.31 -10.96 -12.25
C GLN A 128 -6.30 -12.11 -12.34
N PHE A 129 -6.04 -12.83 -11.25
CA PHE A 129 -5.13 -13.98 -11.25
C PHE A 129 -5.66 -15.16 -12.09
N GLY A 130 -6.96 -15.43 -12.05
CA GLY A 130 -7.61 -16.46 -12.86
C GLY A 130 -7.51 -16.18 -14.36
N ARG A 131 -7.71 -14.91 -14.77
CA ARG A 131 -7.54 -14.46 -16.16
C ARG A 131 -6.09 -14.55 -16.64
N VAL A 132 -5.10 -14.29 -15.79
CA VAL A 132 -3.69 -14.50 -16.15
C VAL A 132 -3.40 -15.98 -16.39
N ARG A 133 -3.97 -16.88 -15.58
CA ARG A 133 -3.78 -18.34 -15.75
C ARG A 133 -4.40 -18.86 -17.06
N GLY A 134 -5.50 -18.27 -17.52
CA GLY A 134 -6.14 -18.62 -18.80
C GLY A 134 -5.31 -18.28 -20.04
N ARG A 135 -4.37 -17.32 -19.96
CA ARG A 135 -3.56 -16.88 -21.11
C ARG A 135 -2.33 -17.77 -21.37
N PHE A 136 -1.91 -18.59 -20.40
CA PHE A 136 -0.77 -19.51 -20.52
C PHE A 136 -1.20 -20.98 -20.70
N GLY A 137 -2.50 -21.29 -20.64
CA GLY A 137 -3.02 -22.66 -20.71
C GLY A 137 -3.33 -23.20 -22.12
N ASN A 138 -3.17 -22.40 -23.18
CA ASN A 138 -3.65 -22.76 -24.53
C ASN A 138 -2.57 -22.68 -25.63
N VAL A 139 -1.34 -23.11 -25.31
CA VAL A 139 -0.40 -23.50 -26.37
C VAL A 139 -0.37 -25.02 -26.43
N SER A 140 -1.39 -25.60 -27.05
CA SER A 140 -1.31 -26.98 -27.54
C SER A 140 -0.24 -27.03 -28.62
N PRO A 141 0.81 -27.86 -28.52
CA PRO A 141 1.73 -28.09 -29.62
C PRO A 141 1.03 -29.00 -30.63
N SER A 142 0.15 -28.42 -31.44
CA SER A 142 -0.28 -29.04 -32.71
C SER A 142 0.47 -28.35 -33.84
N ALA A 143 1.36 -29.11 -34.45
CA ALA A 143 1.72 -29.10 -35.88
C ALA A 143 3.24 -29.13 -36.12
N ARG A 144 3.72 -30.31 -36.56
CA ARG A 144 4.52 -30.59 -37.77
C ARG A 144 4.99 -32.05 -37.67
N ALA A 145 4.33 -32.99 -38.33
CA ALA A 145 4.47 -33.35 -39.76
C ALA A 145 5.88 -33.88 -40.08
N HIS A 146 6.03 -35.21 -40.13
CA HIS A 146 6.32 -35.98 -41.35
C HIS A 146 6.16 -37.48 -41.07
#